data_AF-A0A1E9HEA1-F1
#
_entry.id   AF-A0A1E9HEA1-F1
#
_cell.length_a   1.000
_cell.length_b   1.000
_cell.length_c   1.000
_cell.angle_alpha   90.00
_cell.angle_beta   90.00
_cell.angle_gamma   90.00
#
_symmetry.space_group_name_H-M   'P 1'
#
loop_
_entity.id
_entity.type
_entity.pdbx_description
1 polymer ?
#
loop_
_entity_poly.entity_id
_entity_poly.type
_entity_poly.pdbx_seq_one_letter_code
_entity_poly.pdbx_strand_id
1 'polypeptide(L)'
;MELTTIVGACGSVLSFVLFLPQARHTWVNRHRAERLAGISSLGQVCVLANATVWAVYGVLADAVWPGAPGLLNAPLAIGTLWLLHRRHPQNSGEACEACETGTAHRVFITSPPGWGSVMPCSAITRRSGVLVFSDEDIRVLRDHYRAHGTAGAPD
;
A
#
# COMPACT_ATOMS: atom_id res chain seq x y z
N MET A 1 -32.56 -22.49 -16.88
CA MET A 1 -31.57 -21.81 -16.02
C MET A 1 -31.90 -20.34 -16.09
N GLU A 2 -32.33 -19.73 -14.98
CA GLU A 2 -32.73 -18.32 -14.94
C GLU A 2 -31.57 -17.41 -15.40
N LEU A 3 -31.84 -16.44 -16.27
CA LEU A 3 -30.84 -15.51 -16.82
C LEU A 3 -30.07 -14.78 -15.71
N THR A 4 -30.74 -14.48 -14.60
CA THR A 4 -30.18 -13.86 -13.39
C THR A 4 -29.06 -14.69 -12.78
N THR A 5 -29.19 -16.02 -12.76
CA THR A 5 -28.17 -16.95 -12.24
C THR A 5 -26.92 -16.95 -13.10
N ILE A 6 -27.08 -16.95 -14.43
CA ILE A 6 -25.94 -16.93 -15.36
C ILE A 6 -25.19 -15.60 -15.26
N VAL A 7 -25.92 -14.48 -15.27
CA VAL A 7 -25.31 -13.14 -15.15
C VAL A 7 -24.62 -12.98 -13.80
N GLY A 8 -25.26 -13.45 -12.72
CA GLY A 8 -24.67 -13.44 -11.37
C GLY A 8 -23.38 -14.28 -11.28
N ALA A 9 -23.36 -15.46 -11.88
CA ALA A 9 -22.17 -16.31 -11.94
C ALA A 9 -21.05 -15.67 -12.75
N CYS A 10 -21.34 -15.13 -13.94
CA CYS A 10 -20.37 -14.42 -14.77
C CYS A 10 -19.80 -13.19 -14.07
N GLY A 11 -20.65 -12.39 -13.40
CA GLY A 11 -20.22 -11.24 -12.61
C GLY A 11 -19.31 -11.62 -11.44
N SER A 12 -19.59 -12.77 -10.81
CA SER A 12 -18.77 -13.30 -9.71
C SER A 12 -17.39 -13.73 -10.20
N VAL A 13 -17.34 -14.49 -11.30
CA VAL A 13 -16.09 -14.93 -11.92
C VAL A 13 -15.26 -13.73 -12.38
N LEU A 14 -15.89 -12.76 -13.05
CA LEU A 14 -15.21 -11.56 -13.50
C LEU A 14 -14.65 -10.76 -12.32
N SER A 15 -15.42 -10.58 -11.25
CA SER A 15 -14.97 -9.89 -10.04
C SER A 15 -13.77 -10.60 -9.41
N PHE A 16 -13.79 -11.93 -9.34
CA PHE A 16 -12.65 -12.71 -8.83
C PHE A 16 -11.40 -12.51 -9.69
N VAL A 17 -11.52 -12.62 -11.01
CA VAL A 17 -10.38 -12.44 -11.94
C VAL A 17 -9.78 -11.04 -11.82
N LEU A 18 -10.62 -10.01 -11.69
CA LEU A 18 -10.17 -8.62 -11.53
C LEU A 18 -9.47 -8.38 -10.19
N PHE A 19 -9.77 -9.16 -9.14
CA PHE A 19 -9.13 -9.04 -7.83
C PHE A 19 -7.80 -9.82 -7.71
N LEU A 20 -7.55 -10.81 -8.57
CA LEU A 20 -6.31 -11.61 -8.54
C LEU A 20 -5.01 -10.79 -8.57
N PRO A 21 -4.86 -9.72 -9.37
CA PRO A 21 -3.63 -8.91 -9.38
C PRO A 21 -3.36 -8.24 -8.03
N GLN A 22 -4.39 -7.67 -7.40
CA GLN A 22 -4.27 -7.04 -6.09
C GLN A 22 -3.98 -8.07 -4.99
N ALA A 23 -4.63 -9.24 -5.08
CA ALA A 23 -4.38 -10.35 -4.17
C ALA A 23 -2.94 -10.86 -4.26
N ARG A 24 -2.47 -11.10 -5.48
CA ARG A 24 -1.10 -11.52 -5.77
C ARG A 24 -0.09 -10.47 -5.31
N HIS A 25 -0.33 -9.19 -5.60
CA HIS A 25 0.55 -8.09 -5.17
C HIS A 25 0.68 -8.06 -3.64
N THR A 26 -0.43 -8.17 -2.92
CA THR A 26 -0.44 -8.18 -1.45
C THR A 26 0.29 -9.39 -0.89
N TRP A 27 0.02 -10.57 -1.45
CA TRP A 27 0.64 -11.83 -1.01
C TRP A 27 2.14 -11.88 -1.24
N VAL A 28 2.61 -11.51 -2.44
CA VAL A 28 4.04 -11.49 -2.79
C VAL A 28 4.79 -10.50 -1.91
N ASN A 29 4.18 -9.36 -1.58
CA ASN A 29 4.81 -8.32 -0.78
C ASN A 29 4.47 -8.40 0.72
N ARG A 30 3.86 -9.49 1.21
CA ARG A 30 3.41 -9.62 2.61
C ARG A 30 4.53 -9.50 3.65
N HIS A 31 5.78 -9.77 3.24
CA HIS A 31 6.98 -9.63 4.09
C HIS A 31 7.77 -8.35 3.81
N ARG A 32 7.35 -7.56 2.81
CA ARG A 32 8.00 -6.34 2.31
C ARG A 32 7.04 -5.18 2.43
N ALA A 33 6.81 -4.78 3.68
CA ALA A 33 5.72 -3.87 3.99
C ALA A 33 5.94 -2.49 3.32
N GLU A 34 7.17 -2.12 3.01
CA GLU A 34 7.54 -0.90 2.28
C GLU A 34 6.89 -0.85 0.90
N ARG A 35 6.68 -2.00 0.27
CA ARG A 35 5.96 -2.11 -1.01
C ARG A 35 4.44 -2.08 -0.87
N LEU A 36 3.92 -2.14 0.35
CA LEU A 36 2.49 -2.02 0.66
C LEU A 36 2.11 -0.61 1.13
N ALA A 37 3.08 0.31 1.26
CA ALA A 37 2.86 1.68 1.77
C ALA A 37 1.91 2.54 0.92
N GLY A 38 1.74 2.20 -0.37
CA GLY A 38 0.79 2.88 -1.26
C GLY A 38 -0.68 2.44 -1.08
N ILE A 39 -0.96 1.47 -0.20
CA ILE A 39 -2.32 0.97 0.01
C ILE A 39 -2.99 1.74 1.15
N SER A 40 -4.07 2.45 0.83
CA SER A 40 -4.87 3.20 1.81
C SER A 40 -5.61 2.27 2.77
N SER A 41 -5.40 2.44 4.08
CA SER A 41 -6.13 1.73 5.13
C SER A 41 -7.62 2.02 5.08
N LEU A 42 -8.00 3.29 4.90
CA LEU A 42 -9.40 3.70 4.72
C LEU A 42 -10.03 3.02 3.49
N GLY A 43 -9.26 2.91 2.40
CA GLY A 43 -9.71 2.18 1.21
C GLY A 43 -10.03 0.72 1.50
N GLN A 44 -9.19 0.03 2.27
CA GLN A 44 -9.43 -1.36 2.66
C GLN A 44 -10.63 -1.52 3.61
N VAL A 45 -10.86 -0.55 4.51
CA VAL A 45 -12.07 -0.51 5.36
C VAL A 45 -13.33 -0.34 4.51
N CYS A 46 -13.31 0.54 3.51
CA CYS A 46 -14.43 0.69 2.58
C CYS A 46 -14.71 -0.59 1.79
N VAL A 47 -13.67 -1.31 1.35
CA VAL A 47 -13.84 -2.61 0.69
C VAL A 47 -14.50 -3.63 1.62
N LEU A 48 -14.10 -3.67 2.90
CA LEU A 48 -14.75 -4.55 3.88
C LEU A 48 -16.22 -4.18 4.10
N ALA A 49 -16.51 -2.90 4.34
CA ALA A 49 -17.88 -2.44 4.52
C ALA A 49 -18.75 -2.80 3.30
N ASN A 50 -18.24 -2.58 2.10
CA ASN A 50 -18.92 -2.97 0.86
C ASN A 50 -19.15 -4.48 0.78
N ALA A 51 -18.12 -5.30 1.08
CA ALA A 51 -18.25 -6.75 1.09
C ALA A 51 -19.31 -7.23 2.10
N THR A 52 -19.36 -6.62 3.29
CA THR A 52 -20.37 -6.93 4.32
C THR A 52 -21.78 -6.58 3.85
N VAL A 53 -21.99 -5.41 3.26
CA VAL A 53 -23.30 -4.99 2.72
C VAL A 53 -23.79 -5.98 1.65
N TRP A 54 -22.91 -6.38 0.72
CA TRP A 54 -23.25 -7.36 -0.32
C TRP A 54 -23.51 -8.76 0.23
N ALA A 55 -22.77 -9.19 1.25
CA ALA A 55 -23.02 -10.48 1.91
C ALA A 55 -24.38 -10.50 2.60
N VAL A 56 -24.73 -9.44 3.34
CA VAL A 56 -26.05 -9.29 3.98
C VAL A 56 -27.16 -9.26 2.93
N TYR A 57 -26.98 -8.52 1.84
CA TYR A 57 -27.93 -8.49 0.73
C TYR A 57 -28.15 -9.88 0.12
N GLY A 58 -27.07 -10.63 -0.16
CA GLY A 58 -27.17 -11.98 -0.73
C GLY A 58 -27.96 -12.94 0.15
N VAL A 59 -27.77 -12.88 1.47
CA VAL A 59 -28.55 -13.68 2.44
C VAL A 59 -30.02 -13.26 2.45
N LEU A 60 -30.32 -11.96 2.50
CA LEU A 60 -31.69 -11.46 2.55
C LEU A 60 -32.46 -11.69 1.25
N ALA A 61 -31.77 -11.69 0.11
CA ALA A 61 -32.37 -11.87 -1.22
C ALA A 61 -32.40 -13.34 -1.68
N ASP A 62 -31.97 -14.29 -0.86
CA ASP A 62 -31.74 -15.70 -1.22
C ASP A 62 -30.92 -15.85 -2.53
N ALA A 63 -30.00 -14.90 -2.75
CA ALA A 63 -29.22 -14.76 -3.96
C ALA A 63 -27.74 -15.00 -3.61
N VAL A 64 -27.30 -16.24 -3.82
CA VAL A 64 -25.95 -16.69 -3.42
C VAL A 64 -24.84 -16.03 -4.25
N TRP A 65 -25.13 -15.73 -5.52
CA TRP A 65 -24.12 -15.21 -6.46
C TRP A 65 -23.65 -13.78 -6.18
N PRO A 66 -24.53 -12.80 -5.90
CA PRO A 66 -24.11 -11.45 -5.53
C PRO A 66 -23.20 -11.38 -4.29
N GLY A 67 -23.30 -12.34 -3.37
CA GLY A 67 -22.46 -12.41 -2.16
C GLY A 67 -21.06 -13.02 -2.37
N ALA A 68 -20.85 -13.76 -3.47
CA ALA A 68 -19.61 -14.51 -3.70
C ALA A 68 -18.34 -13.63 -3.82
N PRO A 69 -18.36 -12.45 -4.48
CA PRO A 69 -17.21 -11.56 -4.49
C PRO A 69 -16.86 -11.03 -3.10
N GLY A 70 -17.86 -10.79 -2.25
CA GLY A 70 -17.67 -10.33 -0.88
C GLY A 70 -16.87 -11.33 -0.03
N LEU A 71 -17.13 -12.63 -0.21
CA LEU A 71 -16.42 -13.72 0.48
C LEU A 71 -14.93 -13.82 0.08
N LEU A 72 -14.56 -13.33 -1.11
CA LEU A 72 -13.17 -13.32 -1.58
C LEU A 72 -12.45 -12.03 -1.19
N ASN A 73 -13.15 -10.90 -1.24
CA ASN A 73 -12.58 -9.58 -0.95
C ASN A 73 -12.39 -9.37 0.56
N ALA A 74 -13.27 -9.90 1.40
CA ALA A 74 -13.18 -9.72 2.85
C ALA A 74 -11.89 -10.33 3.45
N PRO A 75 -11.51 -11.60 3.18
CA PRO A 75 -10.25 -12.16 3.66
C PRO A 75 -9.03 -11.37 3.18
N LEU A 76 -9.06 -10.88 1.94
CA LEU A 76 -7.97 -10.09 1.37
C LEU A 76 -7.81 -8.75 2.08
N ALA A 77 -8.91 -8.03 2.27
CA ALA A 77 -8.92 -6.73 2.93
C ALA A 77 -8.54 -6.87 4.41
N ILE A 78 -9.02 -7.92 5.10
CA ILE A 78 -8.57 -8.27 6.46
C ILE A 78 -7.08 -8.54 6.49
N GLY A 79 -6.55 -9.38 5.59
CA GLY A 79 -5.12 -9.69 5.52
C GLY A 79 -4.27 -8.45 5.27
N THR A 80 -4.73 -7.57 4.39
CA THR A 80 -4.07 -6.29 4.10
C THR A 80 -4.08 -5.37 5.31
N LEU A 81 -5.23 -5.20 5.97
CA LEU A 81 -5.34 -4.40 7.20
C LEU A 81 -4.50 -4.97 8.33
N TRP A 82 -4.46 -6.29 8.49
CA TRP A 82 -3.65 -6.94 9.51
C TRP A 82 -2.15 -6.74 9.24
N LEU A 83 -1.70 -6.85 7.99
CA LEU A 83 -0.32 -6.52 7.62
C LEU A 83 0.00 -5.05 7.86
N LEU A 84 -0.92 -4.14 7.53
CA LEU A 84 -0.77 -2.70 7.79
C LEU A 84 -0.77 -2.39 9.29
N HIS A 85 -1.55 -3.10 10.10
CA HIS A 85 -1.64 -2.89 11.55
C HIS A 85 -0.48 -3.53 12.31
N ARG A 86 0.08 -4.64 11.79
CA ARG A 86 1.33 -5.23 12.30
C ARG A 86 2.54 -4.35 12.06
N ARG A 87 2.46 -3.40 11.13
CA ARG A 87 3.39 -2.29 11.16
C ARG A 87 3.06 -1.49 12.40
N HIS A 88 3.95 -1.52 13.38
CA HIS A 88 4.07 -0.39 14.28
C HIS A 88 4.03 0.87 13.41
N PRO A 89 3.11 1.82 13.64
CA PRO A 89 3.38 3.17 13.19
C PRO A 89 4.73 3.49 13.82
N GLN A 90 5.79 3.57 13.00
CA GLN A 90 7.00 4.26 13.44
C GLN A 90 6.46 5.61 13.87
N ASN A 91 6.53 5.87 15.18
CA ASN A 91 5.95 7.01 15.84
C ASN A 91 6.32 8.26 15.05
N SER A 92 5.41 8.71 14.19
CA SER A 92 5.55 9.85 13.30
C SER A 92 5.45 11.19 14.04
N GLY A 93 5.62 11.14 15.36
CA GLY A 93 5.62 12.25 16.28
C GLY A 93 6.84 12.30 17.19
N GLU A 94 7.70 11.27 17.22
CA GLU A 94 8.97 11.39 17.92
C GLU A 94 9.89 12.24 17.04
N ALA A 95 10.46 13.27 17.67
CA ALA A 95 11.30 14.23 17.00
C ALA A 95 12.39 13.50 16.18
N CYS A 96 12.66 14.02 14.98
CA CYS A 96 13.77 13.49 14.20
C CYS A 96 15.04 13.67 15.03
N GLU A 97 15.67 12.56 15.43
CA GLU A 97 16.87 12.56 16.28
C GLU A 97 18.00 13.42 15.67
N ALA A 98 18.09 13.44 14.33
CA ALA A 98 19.01 14.32 13.59
C ALA A 98 18.61 15.81 13.65
N CYS A 99 17.32 16.15 13.76
CA CYS A 99 16.88 17.52 14.06
C CYS A 99 17.26 17.93 15.49
N GLU A 100 17.08 17.04 16.47
CA GLU A 100 17.36 17.33 17.88
C GLU A 100 18.85 17.51 18.15
N THR A 101 19.69 16.69 17.51
CA THR A 101 21.15 16.77 17.60
C THR A 101 21.74 17.89 16.71
N GLY A 102 20.90 18.65 16.01
CA GLY A 102 21.33 19.75 15.15
C GLY A 102 22.14 19.30 13.93
N THR A 103 22.08 18.02 13.55
CA THR A 103 22.81 17.52 12.39
C THR A 103 22.10 17.96 11.11
N ALA A 104 22.88 18.47 10.15
CA ALA A 104 22.38 18.66 8.79
C ALA A 104 22.02 17.29 8.19
N HIS A 105 20.76 17.10 7.83
CA HIS A 105 20.26 15.86 7.24
C HIS A 105 19.22 16.17 6.18
N ARG A 106 19.01 15.22 5.27
CA ARG A 106 17.95 15.28 4.29
C ARG A 106 17.17 13.98 4.26
N VAL A 107 15.95 14.09 3.78
CA VAL A 107 14.91 13.08 3.88
C VAL A 107 14.66 12.54 2.47
N PHE A 108 14.86 11.24 2.25
CA PHE A 108 14.69 10.64 0.93
C PHE A 108 13.39 9.86 0.86
N ILE A 109 12.37 10.46 0.25
CA ILE A 109 11.07 9.83 0.07
C ILE A 109 11.17 8.93 -1.16
N THR A 110 11.07 7.62 -0.97
CA THR A 110 10.91 6.68 -2.09
C THR A 110 9.44 6.62 -2.46
N SER A 111 9.09 7.12 -3.64
CA SER A 111 7.75 6.91 -4.21
C SER A 111 7.78 7.24 -5.70
N PRO A 112 7.74 6.27 -6.64
CA PRO A 112 7.78 4.79 -6.54
C PRO A 112 9.20 4.18 -6.30
N PRO A 113 9.36 2.85 -6.07
CA PRO A 113 10.68 2.22 -5.93
C PRO A 113 11.58 2.50 -7.14
N GLY A 114 12.73 3.14 -6.89
CA GLY A 114 13.67 3.60 -7.92
C GLY A 114 13.61 5.09 -8.22
N TRP A 115 12.58 5.80 -7.72
CA TRP A 115 12.42 7.24 -7.83
C TRP A 115 12.28 7.84 -6.43
N GLY A 116 13.14 8.80 -6.10
CA GLY A 116 13.03 9.52 -4.85
C GLY A 116 13.61 10.92 -4.97
N SER A 117 13.02 11.84 -4.22
CA SER A 117 13.50 13.20 -4.11
C SER A 117 14.10 13.38 -2.73
N VAL A 118 15.29 13.98 -2.70
CA VAL A 118 15.94 14.40 -1.45
C VAL A 118 15.31 15.73 -1.04
N MET A 119 14.54 15.73 0.04
CA MET A 119 13.87 16.93 0.58
C MET A 119 14.48 17.36 1.91
N PRO A 120 14.40 18.65 2.29
CA PRO A 120 14.73 19.09 3.64
C PRO A 120 13.76 18.45 4.65
N CYS A 121 14.27 18.15 5.85
CA CYS A 121 13.42 17.63 6.91
C CYS A 121 12.42 18.67 7.39
N SER A 122 11.13 18.40 7.20
CA SER A 122 10.01 19.22 7.64
C SER A 122 9.04 18.40 8.49
N ALA A 123 8.12 19.06 9.20
CA ALA A 123 7.08 18.38 9.97
C ALA A 123 6.21 17.45 9.10
N ILE A 124 6.05 17.78 7.81
CA ILE A 124 5.30 16.98 6.84
C ILE A 124 6.09 15.73 6.47
N THR A 125 7.38 15.87 6.15
CA THR A 125 8.22 14.73 5.74
C THR A 125 8.54 13.79 6.90
N ARG A 126 8.57 14.28 8.16
CA ARG A 126 8.72 13.44 9.36
C ARG A 126 7.59 12.43 9.52
N ARG A 127 6.37 12.77 9.08
CA ARG A 127 5.20 11.90 9.26
C ARG A 127 5.14 10.72 8.29
N SER A 128 5.90 10.77 7.20
CA SER A 128 5.73 9.87 6.06
C SER A 128 6.60 8.61 6.11
N GLY A 129 7.24 8.29 7.25
CA GLY A 129 8.04 7.06 7.40
C GLY A 129 9.27 7.04 6.50
N VAL A 130 10.06 8.12 6.54
CA VAL A 130 11.12 8.36 5.58
C VAL A 130 12.50 7.99 6.12
N LEU A 131 13.36 7.43 5.27
CA LEU A 131 14.77 7.19 5.57
C LEU A 131 15.50 8.54 5.65
N VAL A 132 16.08 8.82 6.82
CA VAL A 132 16.95 9.97 7.07
C VAL A 132 18.37 9.57 6.70
N PHE A 133 18.99 10.32 5.80
CA PHE A 133 20.39 10.12 5.39
C PHE A 133 21.23 11.28 5.90
N SER A 134 22.42 10.99 6.43
CA SER A 134 23.42 12.03 6.68
C SER A 134 23.91 12.61 5.36
N ASP A 135 24.50 13.81 5.38
CA ASP A 135 25.12 14.40 4.18
C ASP A 135 26.23 13.49 3.59
N GLU A 136 26.85 12.64 4.41
CA GLU A 136 27.86 11.68 3.99
C GLU A 136 27.24 10.48 3.27
N ASP A 137 26.14 9.93 3.80
CA ASP A 137 25.39 8.86 3.13
C ASP A 137 24.84 9.30 1.77
N ILE A 138 24.41 10.57 1.66
CA ILE A 138 23.95 11.15 0.40
C ILE A 138 25.10 11.27 -0.61
N ARG A 139 26.32 11.60 -0.17
CA ARG A 139 27.50 11.61 -1.05
C ARG A 139 27.80 10.22 -1.57
N VAL A 140 27.85 9.22 -0.68
CA VAL A 140 28.11 7.82 -1.05
C VAL A 140 27.05 7.30 -2.02
N LEU A 141 25.77 7.56 -1.78
CA LEU A 141 24.69 7.18 -2.70
C LEU A 141 24.80 7.88 -4.04
N ARG A 142 25.09 9.19 -4.07
CA ARG A 142 25.28 9.95 -5.30
C ARG A 142 26.43 9.41 -6.12
N ASP A 143 27.54 9.07 -5.47
CA ASP A 143 28.72 8.52 -6.13
C ASP A 143 28.44 7.10 -6.64
N HIS A 144 27.66 6.29 -5.90
CA HIS A 144 27.20 4.99 -6.35
C HIS A 144 26.26 5.09 -7.57
N TYR A 145 25.29 6.01 -7.57
CA TYR A 145 24.43 6.26 -8.73
C TYR A 145 25.19 6.81 -9.93
N ARG A 146 26.18 7.70 -9.72
CA ARG A 146 27.06 8.19 -10.79
C ARG A 146 27.92 7.07 -11.37
N ALA A 147 28.40 6.15 -10.54
CA ALA A 147 29.21 5.03 -10.97
C ALA A 147 28.41 3.97 -11.75
N HIS A 148 27.09 3.87 -11.54
CA HIS A 148 26.26 2.79 -12.10
C HIS A 148 25.05 3.23 -12.94
N GLY A 149 24.80 4.53 -13.15
CA GLY A 149 23.54 4.99 -13.74
C GLY A 149 23.64 6.27 -14.59
N THR A 150 24.17 6.16 -15.80
CA THR A 150 23.75 7.02 -16.92
C THR A 150 22.46 6.47 -17.51
N ALA A 151 21.31 6.83 -16.94
CA ALA A 151 20.02 6.70 -17.61
C ALA A 151 19.01 7.70 -17.00
N GLY A 152 19.08 8.95 -17.44
CA GLY A 152 17.97 9.90 -17.41
C GLY A 152 17.70 10.61 -16.09
N ALA A 153 18.39 11.73 -15.85
CA ALA A 153 17.80 12.85 -15.11
C ALA A 153 17.25 13.84 -16.14
N PRO A 154 15.96 14.22 -16.11
CA PRO A 154 15.48 15.37 -16.87
C PRO A 154 15.94 16.66 -16.19
N ASP A 155 16.31 17.64 -17.02
CA ASP A 155 16.68 19.00 -16.64
C ASP A 155 15.56 19.75 -15.89
#